data_AF-A0A6P5RET5-F1
#
_entry.id   AF-A0A6P5RET5-F1
#
_cell.length_a   1.000
_cell.length_b   1.000
_cell.length_c   1.000
_cell.angle_alpha   90.00
_cell.angle_beta   90.00
_cell.angle_gamma   90.00
#
_symmetry.space_group_name_H-M   'P 1'
#
loop_
_entity.id
_entity.type
_entity.pdbx_description
1 polymer ?
#
loop_
_entity_poly.entity_id
_entity_poly.type
_entity_poly.pdbx_seq_one_letter_code
_entity_poly.pdbx_strand_id
1 'polypeptide(L)'
;MMLRDGFYPLTVTYTILIKILLEDDDIEEALNLLDQASSERNELDTLLFNTILEKACEKEVIEVVEFVVEWMDQEKVQPDPATCHFVFSAYANSGFHSTAMEALQVLSMRMICEEDGSFPEKAEFEDDFIFAEDTEAESRIVQLFKDSEEDLAVALLNLRWCAVLGFPISWSANQSPWARRLSSNYTARKGAT
;
A
#
# COMPACT_ATOMS: atom_id res chain seq x y z
N MET A 1 -13.45 -15.99 -19.36
CA MET A 1 -13.00 -16.27 -20.76
C MET A 1 -13.49 -15.16 -21.70
N MET A 2 -12.64 -14.18 -22.00
CA MET A 2 -12.83 -13.13 -23.04
C MET A 2 -11.65 -13.08 -24.04
N LEU A 3 -10.94 -14.20 -24.23
CA LEU A 3 -9.74 -14.28 -25.09
C LEU A 3 -10.03 -14.55 -26.58
N ARG A 4 -11.24 -14.25 -27.06
CA ARG A 4 -11.54 -14.34 -28.49
C ARG A 4 -11.99 -12.98 -28.97
N ASP A 5 -11.18 -12.43 -29.88
CA ASP A 5 -11.45 -11.28 -30.76
C ASP A 5 -10.69 -9.98 -30.40
N GLY A 6 -9.36 -10.03 -30.41
CA GLY A 6 -8.51 -8.86 -30.73
C GLY A 6 -8.64 -7.61 -29.83
N PHE A 7 -9.37 -7.69 -28.73
CA PHE A 7 -9.55 -6.63 -27.75
C PHE A 7 -8.65 -6.91 -26.55
N TYR A 8 -7.73 -5.99 -26.28
CA TYR A 8 -6.95 -5.99 -25.06
C TYR A 8 -7.86 -5.54 -23.91
N PRO A 9 -8.01 -6.35 -22.84
CA PRO A 9 -8.80 -5.94 -21.69
C PRO A 9 -8.19 -4.68 -21.06
N LEU A 10 -9.04 -3.71 -20.71
CA LEU A 10 -8.63 -2.53 -19.95
C LEU A 10 -8.44 -2.90 -18.47
N THR A 11 -7.72 -2.08 -17.70
CA THR A 11 -7.51 -2.26 -16.24
C THR A 11 -8.82 -2.53 -15.50
N VAL A 12 -9.90 -1.79 -15.83
CA VAL A 12 -11.23 -2.00 -15.25
C VAL A 12 -11.79 -3.42 -15.48
N THR A 13 -11.50 -4.03 -16.63
CA THR A 13 -11.93 -5.40 -16.93
C THR A 13 -11.19 -6.39 -16.02
N TYR A 14 -9.89 -6.20 -15.81
CA TYR A 14 -9.12 -7.02 -14.88
C TYR A 14 -9.62 -6.86 -13.44
N THR A 15 -9.91 -5.63 -12.99
CA THR A 15 -10.47 -5.39 -11.65
C THR A 15 -11.78 -6.15 -11.45
N ILE A 16 -12.68 -6.14 -12.43
CA ILE A 16 -13.96 -6.86 -12.36
C ILE A 16 -13.73 -8.38 -12.32
N LEU A 17 -12.87 -8.92 -13.20
CA LEU A 17 -12.60 -10.36 -13.25
C LEU A 17 -11.93 -10.86 -11.97
N ILE A 18 -10.96 -10.11 -11.45
CA ILE A 18 -10.30 -10.39 -10.17
C ILE A 18 -11.34 -10.36 -9.03
N LYS A 19 -12.20 -9.35 -8.99
CA LYS A 19 -13.25 -9.26 -7.97
C LYS A 19 -14.16 -10.51 -7.98
N ILE A 20 -14.58 -10.97 -9.15
CA ILE A 20 -15.41 -12.19 -9.28
C ILE A 20 -14.66 -13.41 -8.73
N LEU A 21 -13.38 -13.60 -9.08
CA LEU A 21 -12.58 -14.72 -8.58
C LEU A 21 -12.39 -14.67 -7.05
N LEU A 22 -12.20 -13.48 -6.50
CA LEU A 22 -12.09 -13.26 -5.06
C LEU A 22 -13.42 -13.53 -4.33
N GLU A 23 -14.57 -13.24 -4.94
CA GLU A 23 -15.89 -13.61 -4.43
C GLU A 23 -16.08 -15.14 -4.42
N ASP A 24 -15.53 -15.84 -5.42
CA ASP A 24 -15.47 -17.31 -5.51
C ASP A 24 -14.32 -17.93 -4.66
N ASP A 25 -13.65 -17.12 -3.86
CA ASP A 25 -12.56 -17.52 -2.95
C ASP A 25 -11.27 -18.03 -3.65
N ASP A 26 -11.16 -17.84 -4.97
CA ASP A 26 -10.03 -18.25 -5.82
C ASP A 26 -8.96 -17.15 -5.92
N ILE A 27 -8.21 -16.97 -4.83
CA ILE A 27 -7.13 -15.96 -4.76
C ILE A 27 -5.98 -16.29 -5.72
N GLU A 28 -5.69 -17.57 -5.95
CA GLU A 28 -4.60 -17.98 -6.83
C GLU A 28 -4.86 -17.55 -8.27
N GLU A 29 -6.06 -17.79 -8.78
CA GLU A 29 -6.42 -17.36 -10.13
C GLU A 29 -6.54 -15.83 -10.22
N ALA A 30 -6.96 -15.15 -9.15
CA ALA A 30 -6.93 -13.69 -9.09
C ALA A 30 -5.50 -13.13 -9.21
N LEU A 31 -4.51 -13.76 -8.56
CA LEU A 31 -3.10 -13.39 -8.71
C LEU A 31 -2.54 -13.73 -10.10
N ASN A 32 -3.00 -14.81 -10.73
CA ASN A 32 -2.65 -15.13 -12.12
C ASN A 32 -3.17 -14.07 -13.10
N LEU A 33 -4.41 -13.58 -12.91
CA LEU A 33 -4.95 -12.48 -13.71
C LEU A 33 -4.20 -11.16 -13.48
N LEU A 34 -3.75 -10.89 -12.26
CA LEU A 34 -2.89 -9.74 -11.98
C LEU A 34 -1.54 -9.85 -12.72
N ASP A 35 -0.95 -11.05 -12.75
CA ASP A 35 0.27 -11.33 -13.52
C ASP A 35 0.08 -11.06 -15.02
N GLN A 36 -1.05 -11.55 -15.54
CA GLN A 36 -1.42 -11.32 -16.93
C GLN A 36 -1.57 -9.82 -17.22
N ALA A 37 -2.28 -9.08 -16.36
CA ALA A 37 -2.49 -7.64 -16.50
C ALA A 37 -1.17 -6.86 -16.52
N SER A 38 -0.23 -7.20 -15.63
CA SER A 38 1.13 -6.65 -15.59
C SER A 38 1.89 -6.95 -16.89
N SER A 39 1.85 -8.21 -17.37
CA SER A 39 2.59 -8.63 -18.57
C SER A 39 2.10 -7.96 -19.86
N GLU A 40 0.82 -7.59 -19.92
CA GLU A 40 0.18 -6.95 -21.06
C GLU A 40 0.46 -5.43 -21.14
N ARG A 41 1.32 -4.88 -20.26
CA ARG A 41 1.65 -3.45 -20.15
C ARG A 41 0.41 -2.57 -19.92
N ASN A 42 -0.59 -3.08 -19.23
CA ASN A 42 -1.68 -2.25 -18.76
C ASN A 42 -1.18 -1.36 -17.62
N GLU A 43 -1.67 -0.12 -17.57
CA GLU A 43 -1.48 0.74 -16.40
C GLU A 43 -2.33 0.17 -15.26
N LEU A 44 -1.67 -0.59 -14.37
CA LEU A 44 -2.30 -1.08 -13.15
C LEU A 44 -2.54 0.11 -12.22
N ASP A 45 -3.71 0.13 -11.58
CA ASP A 45 -4.09 1.19 -10.67
C ASP A 45 -4.21 0.70 -9.22
N THR A 46 -4.25 1.63 -8.28
CA THR A 46 -4.37 1.34 -6.85
C THR A 46 -5.66 0.57 -6.53
N LEU A 47 -6.74 0.80 -7.27
CA LEU A 47 -8.03 0.11 -7.07
C LEU A 47 -7.91 -1.40 -7.31
N LEU A 48 -7.19 -1.80 -8.36
CA LEU A 48 -6.94 -3.21 -8.67
C LEU A 48 -6.22 -3.92 -7.52
N PHE A 49 -5.13 -3.34 -7.02
CA PHE A 49 -4.38 -3.89 -5.89
C PHE A 49 -5.23 -3.92 -4.60
N ASN A 50 -5.92 -2.82 -4.30
CA ASN A 50 -6.77 -2.71 -3.12
C ASN A 50 -7.90 -3.74 -3.10
N THR A 51 -8.44 -4.11 -4.27
CA THR A 51 -9.45 -5.18 -4.39
C THR A 51 -8.92 -6.51 -3.85
N ILE A 52 -7.65 -6.84 -4.13
CA ILE A 52 -7.03 -8.08 -3.62
C ILE A 52 -6.66 -7.93 -2.14
N LEU A 53 -6.15 -6.77 -1.74
CA LEU A 53 -5.77 -6.49 -0.35
C LEU A 53 -6.96 -6.53 0.60
N GLU A 54 -8.11 -5.99 0.20
CA GLU A 54 -9.36 -6.04 0.96
C GLU A 54 -9.73 -7.49 1.26
N LYS A 55 -9.83 -8.34 0.22
CA LYS A 55 -10.16 -9.75 0.39
C LYS A 55 -9.11 -10.51 1.20
N ALA A 56 -7.82 -10.23 1.00
CA ALA A 56 -6.75 -10.87 1.75
C ALA A 56 -6.78 -10.47 3.24
N CYS A 57 -7.14 -9.23 3.54
CA CYS A 57 -7.36 -8.72 4.90
C CYS A 57 -8.55 -9.41 5.57
N GLU A 58 -9.70 -9.50 4.89
CA GLU A 58 -10.89 -10.19 5.39
C GLU A 58 -10.62 -11.66 5.75
N LYS A 59 -9.75 -12.31 4.98
CA LYS A 59 -9.34 -13.71 5.17
C LYS A 59 -8.12 -13.88 6.08
N GLU A 60 -7.54 -12.79 6.56
CA GLU A 60 -6.33 -12.78 7.38
C GLU A 60 -5.13 -13.52 6.73
N VAL A 61 -5.02 -13.48 5.39
CA VAL A 61 -3.94 -14.14 4.63
C VAL A 61 -2.77 -13.18 4.43
N ILE A 62 -1.95 -13.03 5.47
CA ILE A 62 -0.80 -12.10 5.49
C ILE A 62 0.15 -12.33 4.31
N GLU A 63 0.38 -13.58 3.92
CA GLU A 63 1.29 -13.93 2.82
C GLU A 63 0.85 -13.30 1.48
N VAL A 64 -0.46 -13.21 1.25
CA VAL A 64 -1.03 -12.54 0.06
C VAL A 64 -0.92 -11.03 0.21
N VAL A 65 -1.24 -10.49 1.40
CA VAL A 65 -1.09 -9.05 1.69
C VAL A 65 0.34 -8.58 1.40
N GLU A 66 1.34 -9.26 1.95
CA GLU A 66 2.75 -8.94 1.75
C GLU A 66 3.18 -9.01 0.30
N PHE A 67 2.75 -10.07 -0.41
CA PHE A 67 3.08 -10.27 -1.80
C PHE A 67 2.49 -9.17 -2.70
N VAL A 68 1.22 -8.82 -2.47
CA VAL A 68 0.49 -7.83 -3.26
C VAL A 68 1.03 -6.42 -3.01
N VAL A 69 1.39 -6.07 -1.76
CA VAL A 69 2.02 -4.78 -1.45
C VAL A 69 3.40 -4.65 -2.08
N GLU A 70 4.22 -5.70 -2.05
CA GLU A 70 5.53 -5.63 -2.71
C GLU A 70 5.39 -5.59 -4.23
N TRP A 71 4.41 -6.31 -4.81
CA TRP A 71 4.11 -6.20 -6.23
C TRP A 71 3.76 -4.75 -6.61
N MET A 72 2.88 -4.12 -5.85
CA MET A 72 2.49 -2.73 -6.04
C MET A 72 3.71 -1.77 -6.10
N ASP A 73 4.70 -1.96 -5.22
CA ASP A 73 5.95 -1.19 -5.21
C ASP A 73 6.83 -1.47 -6.45
N GLN A 74 6.88 -2.72 -6.91
CA GLN A 74 7.62 -3.09 -8.13
C GLN A 74 7.00 -2.48 -9.39
N GLU A 75 5.68 -2.36 -9.45
CA GLU A 75 4.92 -1.73 -10.54
C GLU A 75 4.84 -0.20 -10.40
N LYS A 76 5.44 0.37 -9.35
CA LYS A 76 5.43 1.82 -9.06
C LYS A 76 4.04 2.40 -8.88
N VAL A 77 3.11 1.62 -8.35
CA VAL A 77 1.77 2.08 -7.97
C VAL A 77 1.82 2.57 -6.53
N GLN A 78 1.37 3.79 -6.27
CA GLN A 78 1.38 4.39 -4.93
C GLN A 78 0.23 3.85 -4.07
N PRO A 79 0.49 3.47 -2.81
CA PRO A 79 -0.56 3.12 -1.86
C PRO A 79 -1.43 4.32 -1.54
N ASP A 80 -2.70 4.06 -1.22
CA ASP A 80 -3.65 5.06 -0.76
C ASP A 80 -4.08 4.80 0.71
N PRO A 81 -4.98 5.62 1.29
CA PRO A 81 -5.50 5.40 2.63
C PRO A 81 -6.16 4.02 2.83
N ALA A 82 -6.81 3.47 1.80
CA ALA A 82 -7.41 2.15 1.86
C ALA A 82 -6.33 1.04 1.89
N THR A 83 -5.25 1.18 1.11
CA THR A 83 -4.08 0.29 1.16
C THR A 83 -3.52 0.24 2.59
N CYS A 84 -3.32 1.41 3.21
CA CYS A 84 -2.84 1.51 4.59
C CYS A 84 -3.78 0.79 5.56
N HIS A 85 -5.08 1.01 5.43
CA HIS A 85 -6.11 0.40 6.28
C HIS A 85 -6.10 -1.13 6.18
N PHE A 86 -6.13 -1.70 4.97
CA PHE A 86 -6.18 -3.15 4.78
C PHE A 86 -4.92 -3.84 5.31
N VAL A 87 -3.73 -3.30 5.02
CA VAL A 87 -2.47 -3.91 5.45
C VAL A 87 -2.31 -3.81 6.96
N PHE A 88 -2.60 -2.65 7.55
CA PHE A 88 -2.56 -2.48 9.01
C PHE A 88 -3.53 -3.44 9.71
N SER A 89 -4.78 -3.51 9.22
CA SER A 89 -5.82 -4.34 9.81
C SER A 89 -5.48 -5.82 9.73
N ALA A 90 -4.93 -6.29 8.60
CA ALA A 90 -4.51 -7.69 8.44
C ALA A 90 -3.47 -8.11 9.50
N TYR A 91 -2.44 -7.29 9.74
CA TYR A 91 -1.45 -7.57 10.79
C TYR A 91 -2.03 -7.42 12.20
N ALA A 92 -2.81 -6.37 12.44
CA ALA A 92 -3.40 -6.10 13.76
C ALA A 92 -4.37 -7.20 14.20
N ASN A 93 -5.25 -7.65 13.30
CA ASN A 93 -6.21 -8.74 13.55
C ASN A 93 -5.47 -10.07 13.82
N SER A 94 -4.34 -10.28 13.15
CA SER A 94 -3.47 -11.45 13.37
C SER A 94 -2.54 -11.32 14.58
N GLY A 95 -2.62 -10.22 15.35
CA GLY A 95 -1.84 -9.99 16.56
C GLY A 95 -0.40 -9.47 16.35
N PHE A 96 0.00 -9.19 15.11
CA PHE A 96 1.33 -8.68 14.76
C PHE A 96 1.40 -7.14 14.86
N HIS A 97 1.06 -6.59 16.01
CA HIS A 97 0.92 -5.14 16.25
C HIS A 97 2.17 -4.33 15.88
N SER A 98 3.37 -4.81 16.24
CA SER A 98 4.61 -4.12 15.88
C SER A 98 4.81 -4.06 14.36
N THR A 99 4.52 -5.16 13.67
CA THR A 99 4.59 -5.23 12.20
C THR A 99 3.50 -4.39 11.54
N ALA A 100 2.32 -4.29 12.15
CA ALA A 100 1.26 -3.39 11.67
C ALA A 100 1.73 -1.92 11.68
N MET A 101 2.40 -1.49 12.76
CA MET A 101 2.95 -0.14 12.87
C MET A 101 4.10 0.10 11.87
N GLU A 102 5.02 -0.85 11.71
CA GLU A 102 6.08 -0.77 10.69
C GLU A 102 5.50 -0.68 9.27
N ALA A 103 4.49 -1.50 8.95
CA ALA A 103 3.82 -1.47 7.65
C ALA A 103 3.08 -0.14 7.41
N LEU A 104 2.35 0.35 8.41
CA LEU A 104 1.64 1.64 8.33
C LEU A 104 2.61 2.79 8.04
N GLN A 105 3.75 2.80 8.73
CA GLN A 105 4.79 3.79 8.51
C GLN A 105 5.35 3.73 7.09
N VAL A 106 5.72 2.54 6.61
CA VAL A 106 6.29 2.34 5.26
C VAL A 106 5.29 2.74 4.18
N LEU A 107 4.04 2.33 4.31
CA LEU A 107 2.99 2.67 3.34
C LEU A 107 2.67 4.17 3.35
N SER A 108 2.62 4.79 4.53
CA SER A 108 2.40 6.24 4.64
C SER A 108 3.54 7.01 3.99
N MET A 109 4.79 6.54 4.09
CA MET A 109 5.91 7.12 3.35
C MET A 109 5.77 6.92 1.84
N ARG A 110 5.44 5.70 1.39
CA ARG A 110 5.25 5.39 -0.05
C ARG A 110 4.11 6.19 -0.69
N MET A 111 3.07 6.53 0.08
CA MET A 111 1.93 7.33 -0.35
C MET A 111 2.31 8.78 -0.70
N ILE A 112 3.36 9.32 -0.08
CA ILE A 112 3.83 10.70 -0.27
C ILE A 112 5.20 10.79 -0.96
N CYS A 113 5.76 9.66 -1.40
CA CYS A 113 6.97 9.64 -2.21
C CYS A 113 6.63 10.09 -3.62
N GLU A 114 7.33 11.10 -4.13
CA GLU A 114 7.23 11.50 -5.54
C GLU A 114 7.85 10.45 -6.47
N GLU A 115 7.57 10.55 -7.78
CA GLU A 115 8.05 9.59 -8.80
C GLU A 115 9.58 9.45 -8.84
N ASP A 116 10.32 10.49 -8.45
CA ASP A 116 11.78 10.49 -8.37
C ASP A 116 12.33 9.96 -7.03
N GLY A 117 11.45 9.52 -6.13
CA GLY A 117 11.77 9.09 -4.78
C GLY A 117 12.09 10.22 -3.81
N SER A 118 11.83 11.47 -4.21
CA SER A 118 11.86 12.61 -3.31
C SER A 118 10.58 12.66 -2.46
N PHE A 119 10.56 13.56 -1.48
CA PHE A 119 9.42 13.77 -0.60
C PHE A 119 9.17 15.28 -0.58
N PRO A 120 7.90 15.72 -0.42
CA PRO A 120 7.58 17.13 -0.25
C PRO A 120 8.43 17.73 0.88
N GLU A 121 8.94 18.94 0.68
CA GLU A 121 9.99 19.65 1.45
C GLU A 121 10.19 19.16 2.90
N LYS A 122 10.99 18.09 3.04
CA LYS A 122 11.13 17.20 4.22
C LYS A 122 11.27 17.87 5.59
N ALA A 123 11.93 19.02 5.67
CA ALA A 123 12.34 19.61 6.95
C ALA A 123 11.24 20.43 7.63
N GLU A 124 10.29 20.99 6.86
CA GLU A 124 9.21 21.81 7.43
C GLU A 124 8.10 20.90 7.99
N PHE A 125 7.86 19.73 7.37
CA PHE A 125 6.81 18.81 7.80
C PHE A 125 7.13 18.00 9.08
N GLU A 126 8.40 17.65 9.30
CA GLU A 126 8.83 16.85 10.45
C GLU A 126 8.60 17.57 11.78
N ASP A 127 9.11 18.79 11.90
CA ASP A 127 9.06 19.56 13.15
C ASP A 127 7.64 20.12 13.38
N ASP A 128 6.96 20.58 12.33
CA ASP A 128 5.67 21.27 12.47
C ASP A 128 4.47 20.34 12.61
N PHE A 129 4.56 19.09 12.15
CA PHE A 129 3.42 18.16 12.15
C PHE A 129 3.70 16.82 12.83
N ILE A 130 4.84 16.20 12.56
CA ILE A 130 5.09 14.82 13.03
C ILE A 130 5.57 14.81 14.48
N PHE A 131 6.60 15.60 14.81
CA PHE A 131 7.19 15.64 16.14
C PHE A 131 6.67 16.79 17.01
N ALA A 132 5.79 17.64 16.46
CA ALA A 132 5.20 18.75 17.18
C ALA A 132 4.49 18.28 18.47
N GLU A 133 4.91 18.76 19.63
CA GLU A 133 4.33 18.38 20.93
C GLU A 133 3.00 19.11 21.22
N ASP A 134 2.65 20.11 20.42
CA ASP A 134 1.44 20.92 20.63
C ASP A 134 0.16 20.21 20.15
N THR A 135 -0.96 20.62 20.76
CA THR A 135 -2.30 20.09 20.46
C THR A 135 -2.87 20.57 19.13
N GLU A 136 -2.22 21.54 18.47
CA GLU A 136 -2.69 22.14 17.22
C GLU A 136 -2.11 21.43 15.99
N ALA A 137 -1.07 20.60 16.13
CA ALA A 137 -0.46 19.85 15.05
C ALA A 137 -1.47 19.04 14.22
N GLU A 138 -2.38 18.31 14.87
CA GLU A 138 -3.45 17.58 14.18
C GLU A 138 -4.39 18.53 13.43
N SER A 139 -4.69 19.70 14.00
CA SER A 139 -5.51 20.72 13.33
C SER A 139 -4.82 21.31 12.10
N ARG A 140 -3.49 21.45 12.13
CA ARG A 140 -2.69 21.86 10.97
C ARG A 140 -2.73 20.78 9.88
N ILE A 141 -2.58 19.50 10.22
CA ILE A 141 -2.70 18.40 9.25
C ILE A 141 -4.12 18.36 8.65
N VAL A 142 -5.16 18.55 9.46
CA VAL A 142 -6.56 18.58 9.01
C VAL A 142 -6.82 19.72 8.01
N GLN A 143 -6.06 20.82 8.05
CA GLN A 143 -6.20 21.88 7.06
C GLN A 143 -5.75 21.43 5.66
N LEU A 144 -4.75 20.55 5.55
CA LEU A 144 -4.30 20.01 4.25
C LEU A 144 -5.41 19.23 3.53
N PHE A 145 -6.29 18.53 4.26
CA PHE A 145 -7.47 17.88 3.65
C PHE A 145 -8.39 18.87 2.93
N LYS A 146 -8.48 20.12 3.40
CA LYS A 146 -9.35 21.13 2.77
C LYS A 146 -8.80 21.61 1.44
N ASP A 147 -7.49 21.52 1.27
CA ASP A 147 -6.78 21.93 0.05
C ASP A 147 -6.69 20.77 -0.96
N SER A 148 -7.43 19.67 -0.73
CA SER A 148 -7.48 18.45 -1.56
C SER A 148 -6.20 17.60 -1.56
N GLU A 149 -5.30 17.82 -0.60
CA GLU A 149 -4.11 16.98 -0.37
C GLU A 149 -4.44 15.86 0.63
N GLU A 150 -5.51 15.11 0.35
CA GLU A 150 -6.07 14.10 1.27
C GLU A 150 -5.04 13.02 1.63
N ASP A 151 -4.31 12.51 0.64
CA ASP A 151 -3.30 11.46 0.84
C ASP A 151 -2.12 11.96 1.68
N LEU A 152 -1.64 13.18 1.46
CA LEU A 152 -0.60 13.78 2.28
C LEU A 152 -1.05 13.90 3.74
N ALA A 153 -2.27 14.38 3.95
CA ALA A 153 -2.79 14.60 5.28
C ALA A 153 -3.01 13.29 6.04
N VAL A 154 -3.50 12.23 5.37
CA VAL A 154 -3.60 10.89 5.96
C VAL A 154 -2.22 10.32 6.29
N ALA A 155 -1.24 10.44 5.38
CA ALA A 155 0.13 9.98 5.63
C ALA A 155 0.73 10.66 6.86
N LEU A 156 0.62 11.99 6.96
CA LEU A 156 1.15 12.76 8.09
C LEU A 156 0.49 12.36 9.41
N LEU A 157 -0.83 12.14 9.43
CA LEU A 157 -1.53 11.64 10.62
C LEU A 157 -1.03 10.25 11.04
N ASN A 158 -0.88 9.33 10.08
CA ASN A 158 -0.37 7.99 10.36
C ASN A 158 1.07 8.02 10.89
N LEU A 159 1.95 8.81 10.28
CA LEU A 159 3.33 8.98 10.71
C LEU A 159 3.40 9.60 12.11
N ARG A 160 2.63 10.66 12.37
CA ARG A 160 2.51 11.27 13.71
C ARG A 160 2.04 10.24 14.74
N TRP A 161 1.04 9.43 14.42
CA TRP A 161 0.56 8.38 15.32
C TRP A 161 1.65 7.35 15.64
N CYS A 162 2.43 6.93 14.64
CA CYS A 162 3.60 6.07 14.84
C CYS A 162 4.62 6.71 15.81
N ALA A 163 4.97 7.98 15.61
CA ALA A 163 5.91 8.71 16.48
C ALA A 163 5.41 8.82 17.93
N VAL A 164 4.13 9.17 18.12
CA VAL A 164 3.51 9.29 19.46
C VAL A 164 3.55 7.96 20.23
N LEU A 165 3.43 6.83 19.51
CA LEU A 165 3.55 5.50 20.09
C LEU A 165 5.01 5.01 20.27
N GLY A 166 5.99 5.86 19.96
CA GLY A 166 7.41 5.58 20.12
C GLY A 166 8.05 4.78 18.99
N PHE A 167 7.39 4.68 17.82
CA PHE A 167 7.99 4.08 16.64
C PHE A 167 8.83 5.14 15.91
N PRO A 168 10.16 4.93 15.77
CA PRO A 168 11.04 5.94 15.17
C PRO A 168 10.74 6.11 13.68
N ILE A 169 10.68 7.36 13.23
CA ILE A 169 10.40 7.67 11.83
C ILE A 169 11.66 7.55 10.98
N SER A 170 11.58 6.72 9.93
CA SER A 170 12.61 6.58 8.91
C SER A 170 12.06 7.03 7.56
N TRP A 171 12.73 8.00 6.94
CA TRP A 171 12.47 8.51 5.60
C TRP A 171 13.07 7.66 4.48
N SER A 172 13.51 6.44 4.82
CA SER A 172 13.92 5.44 3.85
C SER A 172 13.01 4.23 3.97
N ALA A 173 11.75 4.37 3.50
CA ALA A 173 10.72 3.34 3.55
C ALA A 173 11.23 1.96 3.12
N ASN A 174 12.01 1.92 2.02
CA ASN A 174 12.61 0.71 1.43
C ASN A 174 13.77 0.10 2.25
N GLN A 175 14.28 0.81 3.25
CA GLN A 175 15.33 0.31 4.15
C GLN A 175 14.79 -0.27 5.46
N SER A 176 13.48 -0.10 5.73
CA SER A 176 12.86 -0.71 6.90
C SER A 176 13.05 -2.24 6.88
N PRO A 177 13.19 -2.89 8.05
CA PRO A 177 13.26 -4.35 8.13
C PRO A 177 12.07 -5.02 7.43
N TRP A 178 10.88 -4.44 7.58
CA TRP A 178 9.67 -4.87 6.91
C TRP A 178 9.79 -4.85 5.39
N ALA A 179 10.09 -3.70 4.78
CA ALA A 179 10.18 -3.57 3.32
C ALA A 179 11.27 -4.48 2.72
N ARG A 180 12.44 -4.58 3.38
CA ARG A 180 13.53 -5.47 2.94
C ARG A 180 13.13 -6.93 2.93
N ARG A 181 12.37 -7.36 3.94
CA ARG A 181 11.85 -8.72 4.03
C ARG A 181 10.84 -9.00 2.91
N LEU A 182 9.91 -8.07 2.66
CA LEU A 182 8.94 -8.17 1.57
C LEU A 182 9.64 -8.33 0.21
N SER A 183 10.60 -7.46 -0.09
CA SER A 183 11.36 -7.50 -1.35
C SER A 183 12.15 -8.81 -1.52
N SER A 184 12.74 -9.32 -0.44
CA SER A 184 13.44 -10.61 -0.46
C SER A 184 12.48 -11.79 -0.71
N ASN A 185 11.30 -11.77 -0.11
CA ASN A 185 10.29 -12.83 -0.29
C ASN A 185 9.69 -12.79 -1.69
N TYR A 186 9.41 -11.59 -2.21
CA TYR A 186 8.87 -11.40 -3.55
C TYR A 186 9.82 -11.90 -4.63
N THR A 187 11.10 -11.54 -4.55
CA THR A 187 12.13 -12.01 -5.49
C THR A 187 12.30 -13.53 -5.45
N ALA A 188 12.27 -14.13 -4.26
CA ALA A 188 12.31 -15.58 -4.11
C ALA A 188 11.10 -16.28 -4.76
N ARG A 189 9.90 -15.70 -4.65
CA ARG A 189 8.66 -16.24 -5.22
C ARG A 189 8.63 -16.12 -6.76
N LYS A 190 8.94 -14.94 -7.31
CA LYS A 190 8.99 -14.71 -8.77
C LYS A 190 10.15 -15.44 -9.45
N GLY A 191 11.23 -15.76 -8.74
CA GLY A 191 12.33 -16.56 -9.27
C GLY A 191 12.08 -18.07 -9.28
N ALA A 192 11.03 -18.56 -8.62
CA ALA A 192 10.67 -19.98 -8.53
C ALA A 192 9.63 -20.42 -9.58
N THR A 193 9.02 -19.46 -10.29
CA THR A 193 8.02 -19.63 -11.36
C THR A 193 8.66 -19.45 -12.73
#